data_AF-A0A398CEB7-F1
#
_entry.id   AF-A0A398CEB7-F1
#
_cell.length_a   1.000
_cell.length_b   1.000
_cell.length_c   1.000
_cell.angle_alpha   90.00
_cell.angle_beta   90.00
_cell.angle_gamma   90.00
#
_symmetry.space_group_name_H-M   'P 1'
#
loop_
_entity.id
_entity.type
_entity.pdbx_description
1 polymer ?
#
loop_
_entity_poly.entity_id
_entity_poly.type
_entity_poly.pdbx_seq_one_letter_code
_entity_poly.pdbx_strand_id
1 'polypeptide(L)'
;MVPFKKINSAKVNAEQPLVNAGSSLSLVRPLQDFLKDDKYVSEINEATVVEINGKLLLKLVVTVTDKDDYEQTETFLLKPDYRHPSSSYFKLLEVTGCMPGRGESLDVDSLVGQEVILSLKTVTKNGNVYTNIDNVEAVPDEEAVTEEADGSETVESEE
;
A
#
# COMPACT_ATOMS: atom_id res chain seq x y z
N MET A 1 39.20 -54.11 -8.83
CA MET A 1 39.71 -53.06 -7.94
C MET A 1 40.11 -51.89 -8.84
N VAL A 2 39.28 -50.85 -8.91
CA VAL A 2 39.43 -49.72 -9.85
C VAL A 2 39.48 -48.44 -8.99
N PRO A 3 40.47 -47.55 -9.17
CA PRO A 3 40.65 -46.42 -8.26
C PRO A 3 39.61 -45.34 -8.51
N PHE A 4 39.01 -44.85 -7.43
CA PHE A 4 38.14 -43.68 -7.41
C PHE A 4 38.96 -42.43 -7.77
N LYS A 5 38.53 -41.74 -8.84
CA LYS A 5 39.05 -40.45 -9.26
C LYS A 5 38.53 -39.39 -8.29
N LYS A 6 39.44 -38.77 -7.52
CA LYS A 6 39.14 -37.60 -6.67
C LYS A 6 38.73 -36.43 -7.57
N ILE A 7 37.52 -35.91 -7.35
CA ILE A 7 37.11 -34.62 -7.89
C ILE A 7 37.40 -33.60 -6.79
N ASN A 8 38.43 -32.78 -7.03
CA ASN A 8 38.63 -31.55 -6.27
C ASN A 8 37.57 -30.56 -6.75
N SER A 9 36.52 -30.36 -5.96
CA SER A 9 35.60 -29.23 -6.17
C SER A 9 35.92 -28.13 -5.18
N ALA A 10 36.15 -26.97 -5.77
CA ALA A 10 36.68 -25.76 -5.21
C ALA A 10 35.97 -25.28 -3.94
N LYS A 11 36.79 -24.69 -3.06
CA LYS A 11 36.35 -23.76 -2.01
C LYS A 11 35.50 -22.66 -2.66
N VAL A 12 34.20 -22.65 -2.40
CA VAL A 12 33.40 -21.43 -2.57
C VAL A 12 33.41 -20.73 -1.22
N ASN A 13 34.40 -19.87 -1.04
CA ASN A 13 34.43 -18.90 0.04
C ASN A 13 33.38 -17.82 -0.31
N ALA A 14 32.11 -18.10 -0.02
CA ALA A 14 31.08 -17.08 -0.02
C ALA A 14 31.15 -16.39 1.35
N GLU A 15 32.09 -15.46 1.49
CA GLU A 15 32.04 -14.45 2.53
C GLU A 15 30.78 -13.63 2.27
N GLN A 16 29.67 -14.04 2.90
CA GLN A 16 28.54 -13.14 3.09
C GLN A 16 29.06 -11.93 3.86
N PRO A 17 28.80 -10.68 3.43
CA PRO A 17 29.19 -9.53 4.22
C PRO A 17 28.48 -9.62 5.58
N LEU A 18 29.28 -9.92 6.60
CA LEU A 18 28.91 -9.80 8.00
C LEU A 18 28.41 -8.37 8.23
N VAL A 19 27.16 -8.28 8.69
CA VAL A 19 26.47 -7.07 9.12
C VAL A 19 27.45 -6.13 9.82
N ASN A 20 27.57 -4.89 9.32
CA ASN A 20 28.46 -3.86 9.87
C ASN A 20 28.31 -3.77 11.39
N ALA A 21 29.35 -4.18 12.13
CA ALA A 21 29.42 -4.17 13.60
C ALA A 21 29.63 -2.75 14.18
N GLY A 22 28.98 -1.73 13.59
CA GLY A 22 29.12 -0.33 13.97
C GLY A 22 27.80 0.42 14.17
N SER A 23 26.69 -0.09 13.64
CA SER A 23 25.35 0.35 14.04
C SER A 23 24.89 -0.55 15.16
N SER A 24 24.72 -0.02 16.37
CA SER A 24 24.01 -0.73 17.44
C SER A 24 22.67 -1.18 16.89
N LEU A 25 22.53 -2.48 16.61
CA LEU A 25 21.27 -3.05 16.17
C LEU A 25 20.30 -2.91 17.35
N SER A 26 19.47 -1.86 17.31
CA SER A 26 18.48 -1.58 18.33
C SER A 26 17.11 -2.03 17.84
N LEU A 27 16.46 -2.88 18.62
CA LEU A 27 15.05 -3.18 18.44
C LEU A 27 14.25 -2.06 19.12
N VAL A 28 13.54 -1.27 18.33
CA VAL A 28 12.61 -0.24 18.83
C VAL A 28 11.21 -0.85 18.78
N ARG A 29 10.50 -0.85 19.92
CA ARG A 29 9.07 -1.19 19.92
C ARG A 29 8.32 -0.03 19.24
N PRO A 30 7.44 -0.30 18.27
CA PRO A 30 6.57 0.73 17.70
C PRO A 30 5.77 1.46 18.79
N LEU A 31 5.50 2.75 18.60
CA LEU A 31 4.75 3.57 19.55
C LEU A 31 3.25 3.18 19.58
N GLN A 32 2.73 2.67 18.47
CA GLN A 32 1.40 2.06 18.37
C GLN A 32 1.52 0.58 18.03
N ASP A 33 0.77 -0.25 18.75
CA ASP A 33 0.69 -1.68 18.48
C ASP A 33 -0.29 -1.99 17.32
N PHE A 34 -1.20 -1.07 16.98
CA PHE A 34 -2.20 -1.24 15.91
C PHE A 34 -2.77 0.10 15.42
N LEU A 35 -3.05 0.19 14.12
CA LEU A 35 -3.87 1.26 13.55
C LEU A 35 -5.31 1.12 14.04
N LYS A 36 -5.96 2.25 14.32
CA LYS A 36 -7.34 2.32 14.78
C LYS A 36 -8.31 2.40 13.60
N ASP A 37 -9.60 2.29 13.90
CA ASP A 37 -10.66 2.56 12.94
C ASP A 37 -10.69 4.06 12.61
N ASP A 38 -10.03 4.46 11.54
CA ASP A 38 -10.02 5.83 11.03
C ASP A 38 -9.67 5.84 9.52
N LYS A 39 -9.63 7.03 8.94
CA LYS A 39 -9.10 7.30 7.61
C LYS A 39 -7.67 7.78 7.71
N TYR A 40 -6.82 7.24 6.83
CA TYR A 40 -5.42 7.61 6.77
C TYR A 40 -4.98 7.90 5.34
N VAL A 41 -4.13 8.89 5.17
CA VAL A 41 -3.37 9.06 3.92
C VAL A 41 -2.31 7.97 3.89
N SER A 42 -2.19 7.29 2.76
CA SER A 42 -1.30 6.13 2.64
C SER A 42 -0.64 6.08 1.28
N GLU A 43 0.67 5.80 1.28
CA GLU A 43 1.45 5.54 0.08
C GLU A 43 1.65 4.04 -0.09
N ILE A 44 1.46 3.52 -1.31
CA ILE A 44 1.71 2.11 -1.63
C ILE A 44 3.19 1.90 -1.96
N ASN A 45 3.95 1.31 -1.04
CA ASN A 45 5.38 1.06 -1.23
C ASN A 45 5.68 -0.23 -2.00
N GLU A 46 4.85 -1.24 -1.83
CA GLU A 46 5.00 -2.54 -2.50
C GLU A 46 3.61 -3.09 -2.83
N ALA A 47 3.46 -3.63 -4.03
CA ALA A 47 2.29 -4.39 -4.42
C ALA A 47 2.75 -5.71 -5.05
N THR A 48 2.21 -6.84 -4.59
CA THR A 48 2.53 -8.17 -5.14
C THR A 48 1.32 -9.09 -5.09
N VAL A 49 1.22 -10.03 -6.05
CA VAL A 49 0.20 -11.09 -6.01
C VAL A 49 0.78 -12.29 -5.28
N VAL A 50 0.06 -12.77 -4.26
CA VAL A 50 0.44 -13.93 -3.44
C VAL A 50 -0.64 -14.99 -3.45
N GLU A 51 -0.25 -16.25 -3.34
CA GLU A 51 -1.18 -17.37 -3.18
C GLU A 51 -1.18 -17.85 -1.72
N ILE A 52 -2.34 -17.78 -1.06
CA ILE A 52 -2.53 -18.25 0.31
C ILE A 52 -3.71 -19.21 0.35
N ASN A 53 -3.45 -20.45 0.78
CA ASN A 53 -4.47 -21.51 0.86
C ASN A 53 -5.25 -21.72 -0.46
N GLY A 54 -4.53 -21.70 -1.60
CA GLY A 54 -5.12 -21.88 -2.93
C GLY A 54 -5.91 -20.68 -3.46
N LYS A 55 -5.76 -19.49 -2.84
CA LYS A 55 -6.44 -18.26 -3.24
C LYS A 55 -5.40 -17.19 -3.58
N LEU A 56 -5.54 -16.60 -4.76
CA LEU A 56 -4.78 -15.42 -5.14
C LEU A 56 -5.30 -14.20 -4.38
N LEU A 57 -4.38 -13.45 -3.79
CA LEU A 57 -4.62 -12.22 -3.04
C LEU A 57 -3.65 -11.15 -3.53
N LEU A 58 -4.08 -9.90 -3.53
CA LEU A 58 -3.19 -8.77 -3.72
C LEU A 58 -2.63 -8.38 -2.34
N LYS A 59 -1.33 -8.53 -2.16
CA LYS A 59 -0.58 -8.04 -1.00
C LYS A 59 -0.14 -6.61 -1.27
N LEU A 60 -0.47 -5.71 -0.35
CA LEU A 60 -0.01 -4.34 -0.37
C LEU A 60 0.83 -4.09 0.88
N VAL A 61 1.98 -3.44 0.72
CA VAL A 61 2.72 -2.83 1.81
C VAL A 61 2.55 -1.33 1.66
N VAL A 62 1.97 -0.69 2.66
CA VAL A 62 1.62 0.73 2.62
C VAL A 62 2.27 1.45 3.80
N THR A 63 2.77 2.66 3.58
CA THR A 63 3.09 3.58 4.67
C THR A 63 1.84 4.39 4.96
N VAL A 64 1.44 4.41 6.21
CA VAL A 64 0.29 5.12 6.72
C VAL A 64 0.78 6.30 7.54
N THR A 65 0.30 7.50 7.26
CA THR A 65 0.64 8.71 8.03
C THR A 65 -0.55 9.10 8.89
N ASP A 66 -0.37 9.10 10.21
CA ASP A 66 -1.38 9.58 11.18
C ASP A 66 -1.35 11.12 11.30
N LYS A 67 -2.34 11.71 11.97
CA LYS A 67 -2.51 13.16 12.18
C LYS A 67 -1.36 13.82 12.93
N ASP A 68 -0.57 13.03 13.67
CA ASP A 68 0.61 13.48 14.40
C ASP A 68 1.91 13.29 13.59
N ASP A 69 1.81 13.14 12.26
CA ASP A 69 2.92 12.86 11.33
C ASP A 69 3.72 11.59 11.68
N TYR A 70 3.08 10.66 12.37
CA TYR A 70 3.67 9.36 12.66
C TYR A 70 3.45 8.41 11.49
N GLU A 71 4.54 7.92 10.92
CA GLU A 71 4.53 6.93 9.84
C GLU A 71 4.56 5.50 10.40
N GLN A 72 3.66 4.67 9.88
CA GLN A 72 3.61 3.25 10.18
C GLN A 72 3.46 2.45 8.90
N THR A 73 4.36 1.49 8.68
CA THR A 73 4.26 0.57 7.55
C THR A 73 3.37 -0.62 7.90
N GLU A 74 2.33 -0.84 7.12
CA GLU A 74 1.38 -1.93 7.29
C GLU A 74 1.28 -2.82 6.06
N THR A 75 0.88 -4.07 6.26
CA THR A 75 0.65 -5.03 5.17
C THR A 75 -0.81 -5.45 5.12
N PHE A 76 -1.44 -5.26 3.97
CA PHE A 76 -2.83 -5.63 3.72
C PHE A 76 -2.94 -6.73 2.66
N LEU A 77 -3.93 -7.62 2.83
CA LEU A 77 -4.27 -8.64 1.87
C LEU A 77 -5.67 -8.39 1.33
N LEU A 78 -5.76 -8.02 0.05
CA LEU A 78 -7.02 -7.76 -0.63
C LEU A 78 -7.42 -8.98 -1.47
N LYS A 79 -8.66 -9.40 -1.29
CA LYS A 79 -9.25 -10.44 -2.13
C LYS A 79 -9.67 -9.83 -3.47
N PRO A 80 -9.22 -10.39 -4.62
CA PRO A 80 -9.65 -9.92 -5.92
C PRO A 80 -11.17 -10.03 -6.07
N ASP A 81 -11.81 -8.90 -6.36
CA ASP A 81 -13.24 -8.83 -6.61
C ASP A 81 -13.59 -7.66 -7.56
N TYR A 82 -13.56 -7.96 -8.87
CA TYR A 82 -13.91 -7.01 -9.92
C TYR A 82 -15.42 -6.79 -10.10
N ARG A 83 -16.27 -7.54 -9.37
CA ARG A 83 -17.73 -7.56 -9.61
C ARG A 83 -18.48 -6.57 -8.74
N HIS A 84 -17.94 -6.27 -7.56
CA HIS A 84 -18.60 -5.43 -6.57
C HIS A 84 -17.86 -4.09 -6.46
N PRO A 85 -18.45 -2.98 -6.93
CA PRO A 85 -17.85 -1.65 -6.82
C PRO A 85 -17.62 -1.19 -5.38
N SER A 86 -18.30 -1.81 -4.42
CA SER A 86 -18.10 -1.56 -3.00
C SER A 86 -16.87 -2.27 -2.43
N SER A 87 -16.25 -3.21 -3.15
CA SER A 87 -15.09 -3.94 -2.66
C SER A 87 -13.88 -3.01 -2.61
N SER A 88 -13.08 -3.12 -1.55
CA SER A 88 -11.84 -2.33 -1.43
C SER A 88 -10.86 -2.63 -2.56
N TYR A 89 -10.86 -3.85 -3.09
CA TYR A 89 -10.08 -4.22 -4.28
C TYR A 89 -10.52 -3.45 -5.53
N PHE A 90 -11.82 -3.40 -5.83
CA PHE A 90 -12.33 -2.68 -6.98
C PHE A 90 -12.02 -1.18 -6.87
N LYS A 91 -12.32 -0.59 -5.71
CA LYS A 91 -12.11 0.83 -5.46
C LYS A 91 -10.65 1.23 -5.54
N LEU A 92 -9.74 0.39 -5.03
CA LEU A 92 -8.31 0.63 -5.18
C LEU A 92 -7.93 0.77 -6.65
N LEU A 93 -8.31 -0.19 -7.49
CA LEU A 93 -7.97 -0.17 -8.91
C LEU A 93 -8.65 0.97 -9.66
N GLU A 94 -9.87 1.34 -9.27
CA GLU A 94 -10.60 2.47 -9.84
C GLU A 94 -9.93 3.80 -9.49
N VAL A 95 -9.64 4.03 -8.21
CA VAL A 95 -9.01 5.27 -7.71
C VAL A 95 -7.60 5.45 -8.26
N THR A 96 -6.81 4.38 -8.31
CA THR A 96 -5.44 4.42 -8.84
C THR A 96 -5.37 4.39 -10.36
N GLY A 97 -6.51 4.28 -11.06
CA GLY A 97 -6.53 4.13 -12.52
C GLY A 97 -5.89 2.83 -13.05
N CYS A 98 -5.57 1.88 -12.17
CA CYS A 98 -4.88 0.63 -12.49
C CYS A 98 -5.84 -0.52 -12.85
N MET A 99 -7.11 -0.22 -13.15
CA MET A 99 -8.09 -1.23 -13.54
C MET A 99 -7.69 -1.88 -14.88
N PRO A 100 -7.41 -3.20 -14.93
CA PRO A 100 -7.03 -3.85 -16.17
C PRO A 100 -8.19 -3.92 -17.15
N GLY A 101 -7.88 -3.94 -18.45
CA GLY A 101 -8.85 -4.22 -19.49
C GLY A 101 -9.45 -5.63 -19.37
N ARG A 102 -10.53 -5.88 -20.09
CA ARG A 102 -11.18 -7.20 -20.09
C ARG A 102 -10.24 -8.26 -20.68
N GLY A 103 -9.87 -9.25 -19.88
CA GLY A 103 -8.98 -10.34 -20.29
C GLY A 103 -7.50 -10.00 -20.17
N GLU A 104 -7.16 -8.82 -19.64
CA GLU A 104 -5.79 -8.41 -19.37
C GLU A 104 -5.40 -8.72 -17.93
N SER A 105 -4.10 -8.86 -17.70
CA SER A 105 -3.54 -8.99 -16.35
C SER A 105 -3.41 -7.62 -15.70
N LEU A 106 -3.62 -7.56 -14.39
CA LEU A 106 -3.27 -6.38 -13.59
C LEU A 106 -1.76 -6.16 -13.66
N ASP A 107 -1.35 -4.96 -14.06
CA ASP A 107 0.01 -4.49 -13.85
C ASP A 107 0.14 -3.99 -12.41
N VAL A 108 0.80 -4.79 -11.58
CA VAL A 108 0.88 -4.56 -10.14
C VAL A 108 1.90 -3.46 -9.84
N ASP A 109 2.91 -3.29 -10.69
CA ASP A 109 3.96 -2.29 -10.49
C ASP A 109 3.41 -0.86 -10.62
N SER A 110 2.35 -0.67 -11.42
CA SER A 110 1.64 0.61 -11.56
C SER A 110 0.95 1.10 -10.27
N LEU A 111 0.73 0.20 -9.29
CA LEU A 111 0.18 0.57 -7.99
C LEU A 111 1.21 1.19 -7.05
N VAL A 112 2.50 0.97 -7.28
CA VAL A 112 3.57 1.44 -6.40
C VAL A 112 3.76 2.95 -6.55
N GLY A 113 3.90 3.66 -5.43
CA GLY A 113 4.02 5.12 -5.36
C GLY A 113 2.68 5.86 -5.46
N GLN A 114 1.55 5.16 -5.51
CA GLN A 114 0.23 5.78 -5.50
C GLN A 114 -0.15 6.20 -4.07
N GLU A 115 -0.61 7.44 -3.93
CA GLU A 115 -1.19 7.95 -2.69
C GLU A 115 -2.72 7.78 -2.71
N VAL A 116 -3.26 7.19 -1.65
CA VAL A 116 -4.70 6.95 -1.48
C VAL A 116 -5.11 7.19 -0.04
N ILE A 117 -6.39 7.51 0.16
CA ILE A 117 -7.00 7.54 1.48
C ILE A 117 -7.58 6.16 1.78
N LEU A 118 -7.07 5.49 2.81
CA LEU A 118 -7.54 4.19 3.27
C LEU A 118 -8.43 4.36 4.51
N SER A 119 -9.68 3.92 4.42
CA SER A 119 -10.52 3.73 5.61
C SER A 119 -10.24 2.35 6.20
N LEU A 120 -9.73 2.31 7.42
CA LEU A 120 -9.38 1.08 8.11
C LEU A 120 -10.47 0.66 9.09
N LYS A 121 -10.64 -0.65 9.22
CA LYS A 121 -11.58 -1.23 10.17
C LYS A 121 -10.99 -2.46 10.85
N THR A 122 -11.06 -2.44 12.16
CA THR A 122 -10.62 -3.53 13.02
C THR A 122 -11.73 -4.56 13.14
N VAL A 123 -11.40 -5.81 12.86
CA VAL A 123 -12.32 -6.94 12.93
C VAL A 123 -11.72 -8.02 13.82
N THR A 124 -12.47 -8.42 14.83
CA THR A 124 -12.09 -9.55 15.69
C THR A 124 -12.63 -10.85 15.11
N LYS A 125 -11.75 -11.80 14.81
CA LYS A 125 -12.11 -13.13 14.31
C LYS A 125 -11.33 -14.20 15.05
N ASN A 126 -12.04 -15.18 15.60
CA ASN A 126 -11.44 -16.29 16.37
C ASN A 126 -10.55 -15.81 17.53
N GLY A 127 -10.89 -14.69 18.18
CA GLY A 127 -10.11 -14.10 19.27
C GLY A 127 -8.90 -13.27 18.82
N ASN A 128 -8.57 -13.25 17.53
CA ASN A 128 -7.51 -12.42 16.97
C ASN A 128 -8.10 -11.14 16.38
N VAL A 129 -7.37 -10.04 16.54
CA VAL A 129 -7.73 -8.72 16.02
C VAL A 129 -7.00 -8.50 14.70
N TYR A 130 -7.74 -8.10 13.66
CA TYR A 130 -7.20 -7.84 12.32
C TYR A 130 -7.65 -6.48 11.82
N THR A 131 -6.73 -5.68 11.31
CA THR A 131 -7.06 -4.42 10.62
C THR A 131 -7.22 -4.71 9.13
N ASN A 132 -8.34 -4.30 8.55
CA ASN A 132 -8.62 -4.47 7.13
C ASN A 132 -8.96 -3.12 6.48
N ILE A 133 -8.72 -3.03 5.17
CA ILE A 133 -9.18 -1.89 4.36
C ILE A 133 -10.68 -2.08 4.09
N ASP A 134 -11.48 -1.17 4.62
CA ASP A 134 -12.94 -1.11 4.42
C ASP A 134 -13.29 -0.28 3.17
N ASN A 135 -12.57 0.83 2.95
CA ASN A 135 -12.78 1.72 1.81
C ASN A 135 -11.45 2.29 1.28
N VAL A 136 -11.46 2.69 0.01
CA VAL A 136 -10.36 3.42 -0.65
C VAL A 136 -10.95 4.64 -1.35
N GLU A 137 -10.33 5.80 -1.15
CA GLU A 137 -10.71 7.09 -1.73
C GLU A 137 -9.47 7.78 -2.34
N ALA A 138 -9.69 8.63 -3.35
CA ALA A 138 -8.63 9.46 -3.91
C ALA A 138 -8.23 10.56 -2.91
N VAL A 139 -6.95 10.92 -2.90
CA VAL A 139 -6.51 12.15 -2.22
C VAL A 139 -7.08 13.34 -3.00
N PRO A 140 -7.76 14.30 -2.34
CA PRO A 140 -8.29 15.47 -3.04
C PRO A 140 -7.14 16.34 -3.57
N ASP A 141 -7.21 16.73 -4.85
CA ASP A 141 -6.27 17.68 -5.44
C ASP A 141 -6.39 19.04 -4.72
N GLU A 142 -5.29 19.57 -4.18
CA GLU A 142 -5.29 20.88 -3.50
C GLU A 142 -5.49 22.08 -4.45
N GLU A 143 -5.55 21.86 -5.77
CA GLU A 143 -5.76 22.91 -6.78
C GLU A 143 -7.20 22.94 -7.33
N ALA A 144 -8.14 23.38 -6.51
CA ALA A 144 -9.44 23.85 -7.01
C ALA A 144 -10.03 24.95 -6.10
N VAL A 145 -9.23 25.93 -5.70
CA VAL A 145 -9.75 27.23 -5.28
C VAL A 145 -9.89 28.08 -6.54
N THR A 146 -10.99 27.88 -7.29
CA THR A 146 -11.43 28.92 -8.22
C THR A 146 -11.83 30.12 -7.37
N GLU A 147 -10.95 31.12 -7.33
CA GLU A 147 -11.30 32.48 -6.95
C GLU A 147 -12.47 32.92 -7.84
N GLU A 148 -13.69 32.84 -7.30
CA GLU A 148 -14.85 33.53 -7.84
C GLU A 148 -14.53 35.02 -7.76
N ALA A 149 -13.99 35.56 -8.86
CA ALA A 149 -13.85 36.99 -9.05
C ALA A 149 -15.27 37.60 -9.06
N ASP A 150 -15.67 38.17 -7.93
CA ASP A 150 -16.85 39.04 -7.80
C ASP A 150 -16.61 40.33 -8.58
N GLY A 151 -16.78 40.24 -9.89
CA GLY A 151 -16.86 41.37 -10.81
C GLY A 151 -18.31 41.80 -10.95
N SER A 152 -18.84 42.53 -9.96
CA SER A 152 -20.09 43.28 -10.09
C SER A 152 -19.81 44.77 -10.31
N GLU A 153 -19.33 45.09 -11.52
CA GLU A 153 -19.42 46.44 -12.07
C GLU A 153 -20.74 46.53 -12.85
N THR A 154 -21.71 47.31 -12.36
CA THR A 154 -22.85 47.73 -13.19
C THR A 154 -23.20 49.19 -12.91
N VAL A 155 -22.57 49.98 -13.78
CA VAL A 155 -22.83 51.33 -14.31
C VAL A 155 -24.21 51.96 -14.02
N GLU A 156 -24.12 53.25 -13.66
CA GLU A 156 -25.17 54.25 -13.56
C GLU A 156 -26.13 54.29 -14.76
N SER A 157 -27.39 54.65 -14.51
CA SER A 157 -28.30 55.18 -15.53
C SER A 157 -29.09 56.34 -14.93
N GLU A 158 -29.00 57.47 -15.62
CA GLU A 158 -29.58 58.78 -15.35
C GLU A 158 -31.11 58.76 -15.20
N GLU A 159 -31.62 59.60 -14.27
CA GLU A 159 -32.79 60.48 -14.48
C GLU A 159 -32.61 61.79 -13.70
#